data_AF-A0A166MC14-F1
#
_entry.id   AF-A0A166MC14-F1
#
_cell.length_a   1.000
_cell.length_b   1.000
_cell.length_c   1.000
_cell.angle_alpha   90.00
_cell.angle_beta   90.00
_cell.angle_gamma   90.00
#
_symmetry.space_group_name_H-M   'P 1'
#
loop_
_entity.id
_entity.type
_entity.pdbx_description
1 polymer ?
#
loop_
_entity_poly.entity_id
_entity_poly.type
_entity_poly.pdbx_seq_one_letter_code
_entity_poly.pdbx_strand_id
1 'polypeptide(L)' 'KLPPTDSRFRPDQRALEEGDVQSAEEDKLRVEEMQRERRRRGMDAKPKWFKKNGEEWVYAGGYWEQREKGWEDPAKLW' A
#
# COMPACT_ATOMS: atom_id res chain seq x y z
N LYS A 1 0.78 -7.46 14.45
CA LYS A 1 1.25 -6.17 13.87
C LYS A 1 0.84 -6.10 12.40
N LEU A 2 0.71 -4.91 11.80
CA LEU A 2 0.28 -4.72 10.40
C LEU A 2 1.44 -4.17 9.55
N PRO A 3 1.52 -4.52 8.25
CA PRO A 3 2.54 -3.96 7.39
C PRO A 3 2.20 -2.48 7.11
N PRO A 4 3.19 -1.61 6.89
CA PRO A 4 3.00 -0.21 6.46
C PRO A 4 2.16 -0.01 5.20
N THR A 5 1.99 -1.05 4.38
CA THR A 5 1.11 -1.03 3.20
C THR A 5 -0.34 -1.36 3.51
N ASP A 6 -0.70 -1.61 4.78
CA ASP A 6 -2.08 -1.88 5.19
C ASP A 6 -2.95 -0.62 5.09
N SER A 7 -4.17 -0.74 4.55
CA SER A 7 -5.06 0.40 4.32
C SER A 7 -5.41 1.18 5.58
N ARG A 8 -5.31 0.57 6.78
CA ARG A 8 -5.56 1.30 8.04
C ARG A 8 -4.56 2.43 8.30
N PHE A 9 -3.41 2.42 7.63
CA PHE A 9 -2.40 3.46 7.69
C PHE A 9 -2.50 4.47 6.53
N ARG A 10 -3.49 4.35 5.65
CA ARG A 10 -3.68 5.24 4.51
C ARG A 10 -4.23 6.59 5.03
N PRO A 11 -3.50 7.70 4.86
CA PRO A 11 -3.78 8.94 5.59
C PRO A 11 -5.03 9.67 5.09
N ASP A 12 -5.27 9.66 3.79
CA ASP A 12 -6.50 10.19 3.17
C ASP A 12 -7.76 9.46 3.67
N GLN A 13 -7.71 8.14 3.75
CA GLN A 13 -8.82 7.34 4.28
C GLN A 13 -9.05 7.62 5.77
N ARG A 14 -7.98 7.73 6.57
CA ARG A 14 -8.09 8.04 8.01
C ARG A 14 -8.71 9.42 8.25
N ALA A 15 -8.24 10.45 7.55
CA ALA A 15 -8.77 11.81 7.66
C ALA A 15 -10.26 11.85 7.29
N LEU A 16 -10.66 11.13 6.24
CA LEU A 16 -12.07 11.02 5.87
C LEU A 16 -12.92 10.30 6.94
N GLU A 17 -12.40 9.21 7.53
CA GLU A 17 -13.06 8.50 8.64
C GLU A 17 -13.23 9.39 9.89
N GLU A 18 -12.32 10.35 10.10
CA GLU A 18 -12.36 11.34 11.18
C GLU A 18 -13.21 12.58 10.86
N GLY A 19 -13.71 12.68 9.63
CA GLY A 19 -14.56 13.78 9.16
C GLY A 19 -13.81 15.00 8.64
N ASP A 20 -12.47 14.94 8.57
CA ASP A 20 -11.65 16.00 7.98
C ASP A 20 -11.53 15.82 6.46
N VAL A 21 -12.54 16.35 5.76
CA VAL A 21 -12.65 16.25 4.30
C VAL A 21 -11.53 17.02 3.58
N GLN A 22 -11.05 18.12 4.16
CA GLN A 22 -10.00 18.92 3.53
C GLN A 22 -8.68 18.16 3.53
N SER A 23 -8.25 17.68 4.70
CA SER A 23 -7.02 16.89 4.81
C SER A 23 -7.11 15.60 3.98
N ALA A 24 -8.28 14.96 3.91
CA ALA A 24 -8.49 13.77 3.11
C ALA A 24 -8.20 13.99 1.61
N GLU A 25 -8.69 15.10 1.03
CA GLU A 25 -8.47 15.40 -0.38
C GLU A 25 -7.00 15.78 -0.66
N GLU A 26 -6.37 16.55 0.24
CA GLU A 26 -4.94 16.89 0.14
C GLU A 26 -4.05 15.63 0.17
N ASP A 27 -4.29 14.72 1.11
CA ASP A 27 -3.55 13.47 1.23
C ASP A 27 -3.80 12.53 0.06
N LYS A 28 -5.03 12.50 -0.48
CA LYS A 28 -5.36 11.69 -1.66
C LYS A 28 -4.54 12.13 -2.86
N LEU A 29 -4.50 13.44 -3.14
CA LEU A 29 -3.69 14.00 -4.22
C LEU A 29 -2.21 13.65 -4.05
N ARG A 30 -1.69 13.77 -2.82
CA ARG A 30 -0.30 13.43 -2.48
C ARG A 30 0.01 11.96 -2.75
N VAL A 31 -0.80 11.04 -2.24
CA VAL A 31 -0.60 9.58 -2.40
C VAL A 31 -0.66 9.17 -3.88
N GLU A 32 -1.63 9.70 -4.62
CA GLU A 32 -1.76 9.41 -6.05
C GLU A 32 -0.57 9.95 -6.86
N GLU A 33 -0.11 11.17 -6.60
CA GLU A 33 1.03 11.75 -7.31
C GLU A 33 2.33 11.00 -7.02
N MET A 34 2.57 10.58 -5.77
CA MET A 34 3.70 9.72 -5.42
C MET A 34 3.67 8.39 -6.19
N GLN A 35 2.49 7.79 -6.36
CA GLN A 35 2.34 6.57 -7.15
C GLN A 35 2.59 6.82 -8.65
N ARG A 36 2.04 7.90 -9.21
CA ARG A 36 2.25 8.28 -10.63
C ARG A 36 3.73 8.55 -10.90
N GLU A 37 4.43 9.22 -9.99
CA GLU A 37 5.86 9.48 -10.10
C GLU A 37 6.68 8.19 -10.06
N ARG A 38 6.42 7.28 -9.11
CA ARG A 38 7.07 5.96 -9.08
C ARG A 38 6.87 5.22 -10.40
N ARG A 39 5.65 5.22 -10.94
CA ARG A 39 5.35 4.60 -12.23
C ARG A 39 6.12 5.24 -13.39
N ARG A 40 6.14 6.58 -13.47
CA ARG A 40 6.90 7.32 -14.51
C ARG A 40 8.40 7.01 -14.46
N ARG A 41 8.95 6.80 -13.27
CA ARG A 41 10.36 6.44 -13.05
C ARG A 41 10.65 4.94 -13.24
N GLY A 42 9.66 4.12 -13.60
CA GLY A 42 9.81 2.66 -13.72
C GLY A 42 10.01 1.94 -12.37
N MET A 43 9.74 2.62 -11.25
CA MET A 43 9.87 2.12 -9.88
C MET A 43 8.50 1.71 -9.30
N ASP A 44 7.59 1.20 -10.14
CA ASP A 44 6.26 0.79 -9.69
C ASP A 44 6.38 -0.41 -8.72
N ALA A 45 5.55 -0.40 -7.68
CA ALA A 45 5.60 -1.43 -6.65
C ALA A 45 5.04 -2.74 -7.21
N LYS A 46 5.83 -3.82 -7.15
CA LYS A 46 5.37 -5.15 -7.58
C LYS A 46 4.58 -5.83 -6.45
N PRO A 47 3.48 -6.54 -6.74
CA PRO A 47 2.77 -7.32 -5.74
C PRO A 47 3.69 -8.34 -5.05
N LYS A 48 3.74 -8.31 -3.71
CA LYS A 48 4.62 -9.17 -2.90
C LYS A 48 3.99 -10.52 -2.54
N TRP A 49 2.68 -10.51 -2.27
CA TRP A 49 1.97 -11.63 -1.64
C TRP A 49 1.18 -12.50 -2.60
N PHE A 50 1.04 -12.07 -3.85
CA PHE A 50 0.29 -12.75 -4.90
C PHE A 50 1.11 -12.76 -6.17
N LYS A 51 0.93 -13.81 -6.98
CA LYS A 51 1.51 -13.95 -8.31
C LYS A 51 0.41 -14.18 -9.34
N LYS A 52 0.64 -13.75 -10.58
CA LYS A 52 -0.27 -14.06 -11.69
C LYS A 52 -0.16 -15.54 -12.07
N ASN A 53 -1.30 -16.16 -12.31
CA ASN A 53 -1.46 -17.48 -12.91
C ASN A 53 -2.49 -17.35 -14.05
N GLY A 54 -2.00 -17.06 -15.26
CA GLY A 54 -2.87 -16.64 -16.37
C GLY A 54 -3.54 -15.29 -16.06
N GLU A 55 -4.87 -15.27 -16.05
CA GLU A 55 -5.68 -14.09 -15.71
C GLU A 55 -5.96 -13.96 -14.20
N GLU A 56 -5.71 -15.01 -13.42
CA GLU A 56 -5.99 -15.04 -11.99
C GLU A 56 -4.78 -14.62 -11.15
N TRP A 57 -5.04 -14.12 -9.94
CA TRP A 57 -4.02 -13.89 -8.92
C TRP A 57 -4.10 -14.98 -7.86
N VAL A 58 -3.02 -15.72 -7.66
CA VAL A 58 -2.92 -16.77 -6.65
C VAL A 58 -2.03 -16.32 -5.50
N TYR A 59 -2.44 -16.67 -4.27
CA TYR A 59 -1.64 -16.38 -3.08
C TYR A 59 -0.28 -17.07 -3.21
N ALA A 60 0.79 -16.29 -3.06
CA ALA A 60 2.17 -16.76 -3.24
C ALA A 60 2.81 -17.26 -1.94
N GLY A 61 2.12 -17.11 -0.79
CA GLY A 61 2.71 -17.35 0.52
C GLY A 61 3.46 -16.14 1.07
N GLY A 62 3.97 -16.26 2.30
CA GLY A 62 4.90 -15.32 2.91
C GLY A 62 4.27 -14.18 3.71
N TYR A 63 2.98 -13.85 3.50
CA TYR A 63 2.33 -12.76 4.24
C TYR A 63 2.19 -13.12 5.73
N TRP A 64 1.61 -14.28 6.01
CA TRP A 64 1.36 -14.74 7.37
C TRP A 64 2.65 -15.08 8.09
N GLU A 65 3.59 -15.71 7.39
CA GLU A 65 4.91 -16.06 7.87
C GLU A 65 5.73 -14.81 8.23
N GLN A 66 5.67 -13.75 7.41
CA GLN A 66 6.32 -12.48 7.77
C GLN A 66 5.55 -11.76 8.89
N ARG A 67 4.22 -11.88 8.95
CA ARG A 67 3.44 -11.31 10.05
C ARG A 67 3.83 -11.88 11.41
N GLU A 68 4.12 -13.18 11.48
CA GLU A 68 4.57 -13.87 12.70
C GLU A 68 5.99 -13.45 13.10
N LYS A 69 6.90 -13.33 12.13
CA LYS A 69 8.30 -12.94 12.37
C LYS A 69 8.49 -11.44 12.63
N GLY A 70 7.55 -10.62 12.17
CA GLY A 70 7.67 -9.16 12.14
C GLY A 70 7.99 -8.63 10.75
N TRP A 71 7.57 -7.40 10.47
CA TRP A 71 7.74 -6.77 9.17
C TRP A 71 9.16 -6.23 9.02
N GLU A 72 9.94 -6.82 8.11
CA GLU A 72 11.26 -6.36 7.70
C GLU A 72 11.12 -5.54 6.41
N ASP A 73 11.64 -4.32 6.44
CA ASP A 73 11.69 -3.30 5.37
C ASP A 73 10.48 -3.31 4.40
N PRO A 74 9.28 -3.02 4.89
CA PRO A 74 8.12 -2.85 4.04
C PRO A 74 8.23 -1.54 3.26
N ALA A 75 8.16 -1.64 1.92
CA ALA A 75 8.09 -0.48 1.04
C ALA A 75 7.02 0.51 1.53
N LYS A 76 7.46 1.71 1.93
CA LYS A 76 6.56 2.78 2.36
C LYS A 76 5.97 3.44 1.11
N LEU A 77 4.67 3.21 0.88
CA LEU A 77 3.99 3.66 -0.34
C LEU A 77 3.49 5.11 -0.25
N TRP A 78 3.36 5.67 0.95
CA TRP A 78 2.86 7.03 1.21
C TRP A 78 3.57 7.70 2.38
#